data_AF-A0A9X8VD45-F1
#
_entry.id   AF-A0A9X8VD45-F1
#
_cell.length_a   1.000
_cell.length_b   1.000
_cell.length_c   1.000
_cell.angle_alpha   90.00
_cell.angle_beta   90.00
_cell.angle_gamma   90.00
#
_symmetry.space_group_name_H-M   'P 1'
#
loop_
_entity.id
_entity.type
_entity.pdbx_description
1 polymer ?
#
loop_
_entity_poly.entity_id
_entity_poly.type
_entity_poly.pdbx_seq_one_letter_code
_entity_poly.pdbx_strand_id
1 'polypeptide(L)'
;GDRIVIKHLYMERRMTPLNLYLEQANDQQMRDAIEEYGNAIKQLAAANIFPGDMLFKNFGVTRHGRVVFYDYDEICYMTEVNFRDIPPPRYPEDELASEPWYSIAPNDVFPEEFRHFLCGDRRIRQMFEELHSDLF
;
A
#
# COMPACT_ATOMS: atom_id res chain seq x y z
N GLY A 1 -1.90 0.44 43.73
CA GLY A 1 -2.06 1.87 43.40
C GLY A 1 -2.92 1.97 42.15
N ASP A 2 -3.77 2.99 42.07
CA ASP A 2 -4.88 3.04 41.09
C ASP A 2 -4.55 3.81 39.80
N ARG A 3 -3.26 4.02 39.53
CA ARG A 3 -2.77 4.77 38.37
C ARG A 3 -1.64 4.02 37.69
N ILE A 4 -1.64 4.09 36.36
CA ILE A 4 -0.55 3.61 35.50
C ILE A 4 0.12 4.81 34.82
N VAL A 5 1.42 4.69 34.55
CA VAL A 5 2.18 5.71 33.81
C VAL A 5 2.61 5.09 32.48
N ILE A 6 2.15 5.68 31.38
CA ILE A 6 2.61 5.34 30.04
C ILE A 6 3.84 6.19 29.75
N LYS A 7 5.01 5.55 29.58
CA LYS A 7 6.29 6.26 29.38
C LYS A 7 6.34 7.02 28.06
N HIS A 8 5.70 6.48 27.02
CA HIS A 8 5.68 7.06 25.69
C HIS A 8 4.38 6.68 24.98
N LEU A 9 3.76 7.65 24.32
CA LEU A 9 2.57 7.46 23.51
C LEU A 9 2.50 8.54 22.45
N TYR A 10 1.88 8.20 21.32
CA TYR A 10 1.44 9.15 20.32
C TYR A 10 -0.09 9.23 20.35
N MET A 11 -0.61 10.44 20.16
CA MET A 11 -2.05 10.67 20.00
C MET A 11 -2.30 11.18 18.60
N GLU A 12 -3.16 10.48 17.87
CA GLU A 12 -3.47 10.81 16.49
C GLU A 12 -4.98 10.94 16.26
N ARG A 13 -5.34 11.47 15.10
CA ARG A 13 -6.73 11.56 14.67
C ARG A 13 -7.26 10.15 14.45
N ARG A 14 -8.29 9.76 15.20
CA ARG A 14 -9.01 8.51 14.94
C ARG A 14 -9.70 8.56 13.57
N MET A 15 -9.39 7.58 12.73
CA MET A 15 -9.96 7.36 11.40
C MET A 15 -10.52 5.94 11.31
N THR A 16 -11.30 5.65 10.27
CA THR A 16 -11.73 4.27 9.97
C THR A 16 -10.65 3.61 9.13
N PRO A 17 -10.04 2.49 9.55
CA PRO A 17 -9.08 1.76 8.71
C PRO A 17 -9.69 1.44 7.34
N LEU A 18 -8.93 1.66 6.26
CA LEU A 18 -9.42 1.57 4.89
C LEU A 18 -9.90 0.17 4.54
N ASN A 19 -9.23 -0.88 5.02
CA ASN A 19 -9.69 -2.27 4.85
C ASN A 19 -11.11 -2.47 5.42
N LEU A 20 -11.39 -1.95 6.62
CA LEU A 20 -12.70 -2.07 7.25
C LEU A 20 -13.75 -1.18 6.56
N TYR A 21 -13.33 -0.03 6.02
CA TYR A 21 -14.19 0.82 5.22
C TYR A 21 -14.65 0.10 3.94
N LEU A 22 -13.71 -0.53 3.22
CA LEU A 22 -13.98 -1.23 1.96
C LEU A 22 -14.91 -2.44 2.14
N GLU A 23 -14.88 -3.12 3.28
CA GLU A 23 -15.80 -4.23 3.60
C GLU A 23 -17.28 -3.78 3.66
N GLN A 24 -17.55 -2.53 4.01
CA GLN A 24 -18.90 -2.00 4.21
C GLN A 24 -19.34 -1.04 3.10
N ALA A 25 -18.41 -0.64 2.22
CA ALA A 25 -18.65 0.33 1.17
C ALA A 25 -19.54 -0.23 0.05
N ASN A 26 -20.46 0.60 -0.44
CA ASN A 26 -21.13 0.31 -1.72
C ASN A 26 -20.17 0.54 -2.90
N ASP A 27 -20.60 0.19 -4.13
CA ASP A 27 -19.75 0.31 -5.33
C ASP A 27 -19.17 1.71 -5.56
N GLN A 28 -19.97 2.77 -5.36
CA GLN A 28 -19.50 4.14 -5.55
C GLN A 28 -18.48 4.54 -4.47
N GLN A 29 -18.80 4.26 -3.20
CA GLN A 29 -17.90 4.54 -2.08
C GLN A 29 -16.59 3.78 -2.19
N MET A 30 -16.63 2.54 -2.67
CA MET A 30 -15.45 1.74 -2.93
C MET A 30 -14.59 2.38 -4.02
N ARG A 31 -15.21 2.79 -5.13
CA ARG A 31 -14.50 3.49 -6.21
C ARG A 31 -13.82 4.77 -5.73
N ASP A 32 -14.56 5.61 -5.01
CA ASP A 32 -14.03 6.89 -4.49
C ASP A 32 -12.87 6.65 -3.51
N ALA A 33 -12.97 5.63 -2.65
CA ALA A 33 -11.92 5.29 -1.69
C ALA A 33 -10.66 4.71 -2.37
N ILE A 34 -10.83 3.89 -3.40
CA ILE A 34 -9.71 3.35 -4.18
C ILE A 34 -9.01 4.47 -4.98
N GLU A 35 -9.78 5.40 -5.55
CA GLU A 35 -9.25 6.59 -6.21
C GLU A 35 -8.42 7.45 -5.23
N GLU A 36 -8.95 7.72 -4.05
CA GLU A 36 -8.23 8.48 -3.02
C GLU A 36 -7.00 7.75 -2.48
N TYR A 37 -7.04 6.42 -2.37
CA TYR A 37 -5.90 5.62 -1.94
C TYR A 37 -4.74 5.69 -2.94
N GLY A 38 -4.99 5.50 -4.24
CA GLY A 38 -3.92 5.64 -5.23
C GLY A 38 -3.41 7.07 -5.33
N ASN A 39 -4.29 8.08 -5.21
CA ASN A 39 -3.88 9.48 -5.11
C ASN A 39 -3.00 9.74 -3.88
N ALA A 40 -3.29 9.12 -2.73
CA ALA A 40 -2.49 9.26 -1.52
C ALA A 40 -1.07 8.70 -1.72
N ILE A 41 -0.93 7.53 -2.36
CA ILE A 41 0.39 6.96 -2.69
C ILE A 41 1.17 7.90 -3.60
N LYS A 42 0.54 8.40 -4.68
CA LYS A 42 1.19 9.34 -5.61
C LYS A 42 1.62 10.62 -4.92
N GLN A 43 0.81 11.14 -3.99
CA GLN A 43 1.14 12.34 -3.22
C GLN A 43 2.32 12.11 -2.27
N LEU A 44 2.38 10.95 -1.61
CA LEU A 44 3.53 10.56 -0.78
C LEU A 44 4.80 10.44 -1.62
N ALA A 45 4.73 9.73 -2.75
CA ALA A 45 5.86 9.56 -3.67
C ALA A 45 6.36 10.90 -4.21
N ALA A 46 5.44 11.80 -4.61
CA ALA A 46 5.78 13.16 -5.06
C ALA A 46 6.44 14.02 -3.95
N ALA A 47 6.15 13.71 -2.68
CA ALA A 47 6.79 14.31 -1.52
C ALA A 47 8.11 13.62 -1.11
N ASN A 48 8.66 12.75 -1.97
CA ASN A 48 9.86 11.95 -1.71
C ASN A 48 9.68 10.90 -0.59
N ILE A 49 8.46 10.51 -0.25
CA ILE A 49 8.17 9.50 0.78
C ILE A 49 7.67 8.22 0.13
N PHE A 50 8.38 7.12 0.39
CA PHE A 50 7.89 5.78 0.10
C PHE A 50 7.26 5.18 1.36
N PRO A 51 6.00 4.71 1.31
CA PRO A 51 5.27 4.23 2.48
C PRO A 51 5.75 2.87 3.03
N GLY A 52 6.49 2.06 2.27
CA GLY A 52 6.81 0.69 2.69
C GLY A 52 5.60 -0.23 2.54
N ASP A 53 5.01 -0.68 3.66
CA ASP A 53 3.79 -1.50 3.69
C ASP A 53 2.55 -0.71 3.19
N MET A 54 2.25 -0.89 1.91
CA MET A 54 1.12 -0.26 1.24
C MET A 54 -0.25 -0.92 1.50
N LEU A 55 -0.36 -1.93 2.36
CA LEU A 55 -1.62 -2.61 2.62
C LEU A 55 -2.69 -1.64 3.16
N PHE A 56 -3.96 -1.86 2.79
CA PHE A 56 -5.09 -1.01 3.20
C PHE A 56 -5.25 -0.86 4.71
N LYS A 57 -4.78 -1.82 5.51
CA LYS A 57 -4.79 -1.76 6.98
C LYS A 57 -3.94 -0.60 7.56
N ASN A 58 -3.03 -0.02 6.78
CA ASN A 58 -2.12 1.06 7.19
C ASN A 58 -2.63 2.45 6.75
N PHE A 59 -3.79 2.48 6.09
CA PHE A 59 -4.44 3.68 5.61
C PHE A 59 -5.77 3.87 6.32
N GLY A 60 -6.13 5.13 6.55
CA GLY A 60 -7.35 5.54 7.25
C GLY A 60 -8.20 6.45 6.39
N VAL A 61 -9.52 6.25 6.49
CA VAL A 61 -10.52 7.08 5.84
C VAL A 61 -11.04 8.11 6.84
N THR A 62 -10.96 9.37 6.45
CA THR A 62 -11.50 10.49 7.24
C THR A 62 -13.02 10.61 7.06
N ARG A 63 -13.67 11.45 7.87
CA ARG A 63 -15.11 11.75 7.73
C ARG A 63 -15.50 12.34 6.37
N HIS A 64 -14.55 12.94 5.66
CA HIS A 64 -14.76 13.54 4.34
C HIS A 64 -14.33 12.61 3.19
N GLY A 65 -14.05 11.33 3.47
CA GLY A 65 -13.66 10.35 2.45
C GLY A 65 -12.19 10.40 2.02
N ARG A 66 -11.38 11.34 2.57
CA ARG A 66 -9.94 11.38 2.30
C ARG A 66 -9.23 10.17 2.88
N VAL A 67 -8.30 9.60 2.12
CA VAL A 67 -7.41 8.51 2.55
C VAL A 67 -6.09 9.09 3.08
N VAL A 68 -5.64 8.60 4.23
CA VAL A 68 -4.45 9.09 4.94
C VAL A 68 -3.64 7.91 5.44
N PHE A 69 -2.34 7.91 5.18
CA PHE A 69 -1.40 6.92 5.70
C PHE A 69 -1.05 7.21 7.18
N TYR A 70 -0.90 6.18 8.01
CA TYR A 70 -0.61 6.36 9.44
C TYR A 70 0.41 5.38 10.04
N ASP A 71 0.89 4.37 9.29
CA ASP A 71 1.87 3.42 9.81
C ASP A 71 3.29 3.84 9.42
N TYR A 72 4.01 4.49 10.34
CA TYR A 72 5.30 5.12 10.01
C TYR A 72 6.53 4.22 10.23
N ASP A 73 6.36 2.94 10.57
CA ASP A 73 7.49 2.09 10.94
C ASP A 73 8.34 1.65 9.72
N GLU A 74 7.75 1.59 8.52
CA GLU A 74 8.42 1.15 7.28
C GLU A 74 8.67 2.27 6.26
N ILE A 75 8.46 3.54 6.64
CA ILE A 75 8.66 4.66 5.71
C ILE A 75 10.15 4.86 5.40
N CYS A 76 10.43 5.19 4.15
CA CYS A 76 11.77 5.62 3.73
C CYS A 76 11.67 6.69 2.63
N TYR A 77 12.79 7.29 2.28
CA TYR A 77 12.79 8.25 1.18
C TYR A 77 12.78 7.53 -0.17
N MET A 78 12.07 8.08 -1.15
CA MET A 78 12.06 7.53 -2.53
C MET A 78 13.48 7.44 -3.12
N THR A 79 14.38 8.33 -2.72
CA THR A 79 15.80 8.32 -3.12
C THR A 79 16.62 7.16 -2.55
N GLU A 80 16.13 6.49 -1.50
CA GLU A 80 16.79 5.35 -0.86
C GLU A 80 16.30 4.01 -1.41
N VAL A 81 15.20 4.04 -2.16
CA VAL A 81 14.55 2.88 -2.77
C VAL A 81 15.07 2.67 -4.19
N ASN A 82 15.32 1.41 -4.54
CA ASN A 82 15.70 1.00 -5.87
C ASN A 82 14.52 0.29 -6.56
N PHE A 83 13.77 1.03 -7.37
CA PHE A 83 12.68 0.46 -8.16
C PHE A 83 13.25 -0.36 -9.30
N ARG A 84 12.84 -1.63 -9.38
CA ARG A 84 13.30 -2.59 -10.38
C ARG A 84 12.11 -3.32 -10.98
N ASP A 85 12.22 -3.68 -12.24
CA ASP A 85 11.29 -4.61 -12.87
C ASP A 85 11.64 -6.05 -12.48
N ILE A 86 10.62 -6.90 -12.35
CA ILE A 86 10.83 -8.34 -12.18
C ILE A 86 11.41 -8.91 -13.48
N PRO A 87 12.60 -9.53 -13.46
CA PRO A 87 13.21 -10.00 -14.68
C PRO A 87 12.41 -11.18 -15.28
N PRO A 88 12.32 -11.28 -16.63
CA PRO A 88 11.60 -12.37 -17.27
C PRO A 88 12.24 -13.73 -16.95
N PRO A 89 11.45 -14.80 -16.79
CA PRO A 89 11.96 -16.13 -16.50
C PRO A 89 12.92 -16.57 -17.62
N ARG A 90 14.04 -17.19 -17.25
CA ARG A 90 15.06 -17.61 -18.23
C ARG A 90 14.66 -18.91 -18.91
N TYR A 91 13.98 -19.78 -18.15
CA TYR A 91 13.49 -21.09 -18.57
C TYR A 91 12.10 -21.34 -17.97
N PRO A 92 11.28 -22.25 -18.54
CA PRO A 92 9.94 -22.56 -18.04
C PRO A 92 9.90 -22.99 -16.56
N GLU A 93 10.96 -23.62 -16.06
CA GLU A 93 11.06 -24.05 -14.66
C GLU A 93 11.16 -22.88 -13.68
N ASP A 94 11.71 -21.74 -14.10
CA ASP A 94 11.81 -20.53 -13.27
C ASP A 94 10.40 -19.97 -12.95
N GLU A 95 9.38 -20.20 -13.78
CA GLU A 95 7.99 -19.78 -13.52
C GLU A 95 7.32 -20.59 -12.40
N LEU A 96 7.82 -21.80 -12.14
CA LEU A 96 7.31 -22.72 -11.13
C LEU A 96 8.13 -22.69 -9.84
N ALA A 97 9.19 -21.88 -9.80
CA ALA A 97 10.07 -21.77 -8.65
C ALA A 97 9.34 -21.10 -7.47
N SER A 98 9.49 -21.66 -6.27
CA SER A 98 8.92 -21.09 -5.05
C SER A 98 9.73 -19.90 -4.51
N GLU A 99 10.98 -19.75 -4.94
CA GLU A 99 11.88 -18.67 -4.53
C GLU A 99 12.37 -17.90 -5.76
N PRO A 100 12.57 -16.57 -5.67
CA PRO A 100 13.14 -15.78 -6.74
C PRO A 100 14.53 -16.30 -7.14
N TRP A 101 14.75 -16.51 -8.44
CA TRP A 101 16.05 -16.94 -8.97
C TRP A 101 17.04 -15.78 -9.19
N TYR A 102 16.57 -14.54 -9.05
CA TYR A 102 17.34 -13.31 -9.20
C TYR A 102 17.70 -12.73 -7.83
N SER A 103 18.79 -11.97 -7.76
CA SER A 103 19.22 -11.34 -6.50
C SER A 103 18.32 -10.15 -6.14
N ILE A 104 17.87 -10.13 -4.89
CA ILE A 104 17.07 -9.04 -4.31
C ILE A 104 17.92 -8.39 -3.21
N ALA A 105 18.17 -7.08 -3.34
CA ALA A 105 18.80 -6.29 -2.30
C ALA A 105 17.75 -5.74 -1.31
N PRO A 106 18.13 -5.36 -0.08
CA PRO A 106 17.17 -4.91 0.94
C PRO A 106 16.29 -3.73 0.56
N ASN A 107 16.76 -2.85 -0.34
CA ASN A 107 16.03 -1.66 -0.77
C ASN A 107 15.41 -1.82 -2.18
N ASP A 108 15.46 -3.03 -2.75
CA ASP A 108 14.82 -3.31 -4.02
C ASP A 108 13.31 -3.41 -3.84
N VAL A 109 12.57 -2.71 -4.69
CA VAL A 109 11.11 -2.71 -4.69
C VAL A 109 10.63 -3.03 -6.11
N PHE A 110 9.70 -3.97 -6.20
CA PHE A 110 9.12 -4.46 -7.45
C PHE A 110 7.64 -4.05 -7.53
N PRO A 111 7.29 -2.98 -8.26
CA PRO A 111 5.92 -2.50 -8.33
C PRO A 111 4.88 -3.52 -8.80
N GLU A 112 5.31 -4.48 -9.61
CA GLU A 112 4.44 -5.53 -10.14
C GLU A 112 3.89 -6.45 -9.04
N GLU A 113 4.61 -6.61 -7.92
CA GLU A 113 4.16 -7.40 -6.77
C GLU A 113 3.01 -6.72 -6.03
N PHE A 114 2.88 -5.39 -6.10
CA PHE A 114 1.79 -4.66 -5.45
C PHE A 114 0.42 -5.13 -5.93
N ARG A 115 0.32 -5.54 -7.21
CA ARG A 115 -0.91 -6.11 -7.76
C ARG A 115 -1.34 -7.36 -7.00
N HIS A 116 -0.41 -8.20 -6.55
CA HIS A 116 -0.75 -9.41 -5.81
C HIS A 116 -1.39 -9.08 -4.47
N PHE A 117 -0.84 -8.09 -3.74
CA PHE A 117 -1.30 -7.73 -2.41
C PHE A 117 -2.54 -6.84 -2.41
N LEU A 118 -2.66 -5.91 -3.37
CA LEU A 118 -3.74 -4.92 -3.41
C LEU A 118 -4.96 -5.39 -4.20
N CYS A 119 -4.78 -6.31 -5.15
CA CYS A 119 -5.82 -6.71 -6.10
C CYS A 119 -6.39 -8.12 -5.83
N GLY A 120 -6.38 -8.57 -4.58
CA GLY A 120 -6.99 -9.85 -4.19
C GLY A 120 -8.50 -9.92 -4.42
N ASP A 121 -9.22 -8.81 -4.18
CA ASP A 121 -10.64 -8.68 -4.55
C ASP A 121 -10.77 -8.25 -6.01
N ARG A 122 -11.59 -8.96 -6.79
CA ARG A 122 -11.84 -8.66 -8.21
C ARG A 122 -12.41 -7.26 -8.45
N ARG A 123 -13.27 -6.76 -7.55
CA ARG A 123 -13.88 -5.42 -7.65
C ARG A 123 -12.80 -4.35 -7.49
N ILE A 124 -11.99 -4.48 -6.45
CA ILE A 124 -10.86 -3.59 -6.17
C ILE A 124 -9.86 -3.63 -7.32
N ARG A 125 -9.50 -4.83 -7.79
CA ARG A 125 -8.60 -5.03 -8.92
C ARG A 125 -9.04 -4.25 -10.15
N GLN A 126 -10.30 -4.41 -10.56
CA GLN A 126 -10.83 -3.76 -11.75
C GLN A 126 -10.78 -2.23 -11.63
N MET A 127 -11.18 -1.70 -10.47
CA MET A 127 -11.15 -0.25 -10.22
C MET A 127 -9.72 0.28 -10.19
N PHE A 128 -8.79 -0.45 -9.58
CA PHE A 128 -7.40 -0.02 -9.48
C PHE A 128 -6.69 -0.05 -10.84
N GLU A 129 -6.93 -1.09 -11.66
CA GLU A 129 -6.43 -1.16 -13.03
C GLU A 129 -6.98 -0.03 -13.91
N GLU A 130 -8.24 0.37 -13.71
CA GLU A 130 -8.87 1.47 -14.45
C GLU A 130 -8.31 2.85 -14.04
N LEU A 131 -8.13 3.09 -12.73
CA LEU A 131 -7.82 4.41 -12.18
C LEU A 131 -6.31 4.68 -12.00
N HIS A 132 -5.54 3.63 -11.73
CA HIS A 132 -4.17 3.74 -11.22
C HIS A 132 -3.22 2.71 -11.84
N SER A 133 -3.39 2.43 -13.13
CA SER A 133 -2.48 1.53 -13.88
C SER A 133 -1.03 2.00 -13.90
N ASP A 134 -0.76 3.27 -13.60
CA ASP A 134 0.56 3.89 -13.53
C ASP A 134 1.31 3.62 -12.21
N LEU A 135 0.65 3.03 -11.21
CA LEU A 135 1.30 2.58 -9.96
C LEU A 135 1.95 1.19 -10.07
N PHE A 136 1.84 0.55 -11.24
CA PHE A 136 2.44 -0.74 -11.55
C PHE A 136 3.49 -0.62 -12.67
#